data_AF-A0A416ELQ8-F1
#
_entry.id   AF-A0A416ELQ8-F1
#
_cell.length_a   1.000
_cell.length_b   1.000
_cell.length_c   1.000
_cell.angle_alpha   90.00
_cell.angle_beta   90.00
_cell.angle_gamma   90.00
#
_symmetry.space_group_name_H-M   'P 1'
#
loop_
_entity.id
_entity.type
_entity.pdbx_description
1 polymer ?
#
loop_
_entity_poly.entity_id
_entity_poly.type
_entity_poly.pdbx_seq_one_letter_code
_entity_poly.pdbx_strand_id
1 'polypeptide(L)'
;MQADIDRFMRDRREYERMERMTRMMEQQNRDRNQDRDRDNPPPSRSYIPEPRFEASGPIHSLYMEITMEHPYWTDCRMEWDAPSFNSSYPSTEDYLNDYREMTDELYELARGLMTLLSPESPEQHIGKGADSTGSKNAGDLSVRDAAGEIRKFKELFDAGIITEEEFTAKKHQLLGI
;
A
#
# COMPACT_ATOMS: atom_id res chain seq x y z
N MET A 1 7.61 -11.46 2.56
CA MET A 1 7.61 -10.04 2.99
C MET A 1 7.50 -9.85 4.49
N GLN A 2 6.36 -10.08 5.16
CA GLN A 2 6.28 -9.78 6.61
C GLN A 2 7.34 -10.53 7.45
N ALA A 3 7.56 -11.81 7.16
CA ALA A 3 8.59 -12.60 7.83
C ALA A 3 10.02 -12.07 7.60
N ASP A 4 10.29 -11.51 6.41
CA ASP A 4 11.60 -10.94 6.07
C ASP A 4 11.84 -9.62 6.81
N ILE A 5 10.79 -8.79 6.90
CA ILE A 5 10.77 -7.57 7.70
C ILE A 5 11.00 -7.89 9.17
N ASP A 6 10.29 -8.88 9.71
CA ASP A 6 10.42 -9.29 11.11
C ASP A 6 11.83 -9.82 11.44
N ARG A 7 12.42 -10.60 10.52
CA ARG A 7 13.80 -11.07 10.61
C ARG A 7 14.76 -9.89 10.63
N PHE A 8 14.64 -8.97 9.67
CA PHE A 8 15.47 -7.77 9.62
C PHE A 8 15.37 -6.92 10.89
N MET A 9 14.16 -6.72 11.42
CA MET A 9 13.95 -5.97 12.66
C MET A 9 14.56 -6.68 13.88
N ARG A 10 14.67 -8.02 13.87
CA ARG A 10 15.40 -8.76 14.89
C ARG A 10 16.91 -8.55 14.75
N ASP A 11 17.45 -8.72 13.54
CA ASP A 11 18.88 -8.57 13.25
C ASP A 11 19.37 -7.16 13.58
N ARG A 12 18.57 -6.14 13.25
CA ARG A 12 18.84 -4.74 13.61
C ARG A 12 18.88 -4.51 15.13
N ARG A 13 17.92 -5.06 15.88
CA ARG A 13 17.91 -4.96 17.36
C ARG A 13 19.09 -5.68 18.00
N GLU A 14 19.50 -6.80 17.42
CA GLU A 14 20.69 -7.53 17.86
C GLU A 14 21.97 -6.74 17.60
N TYR A 15 22.09 -6.14 16.41
CA TYR A 15 23.18 -5.23 16.07
C TYR A 15 23.25 -4.06 17.06
N GLU A 16 22.14 -3.38 17.33
CA GLU A 16 22.08 -2.27 18.30
C GLU A 16 22.48 -2.71 19.72
N ARG A 17 22.09 -3.92 20.14
CA ARG A 17 22.49 -4.50 21.43
C ARG A 17 24.00 -4.78 21.47
N MET A 18 24.54 -5.40 20.42
CA MET A 18 25.96 -5.73 20.32
C MET A 18 26.80 -4.46 20.27
N GLU A 19 26.38 -3.46 19.50
CA GLU A 19 27.08 -2.19 19.37
C GLU A 19 27.11 -1.46 20.72
N ARG A 20 26.00 -1.44 21.46
CA ARG A 20 25.93 -0.88 22.81
C ARG A 20 26.88 -1.59 23.78
N MET A 21 26.90 -2.92 23.76
CA MET A 21 27.81 -3.71 24.61
C MET A 21 29.27 -3.45 24.25
N THR A 22 29.58 -3.40 22.97
CA THR A 22 30.93 -3.10 22.46
C THR A 22 31.39 -1.73 22.93
N ARG A 23 30.55 -0.70 22.81
CA ARG A 23 30.83 0.65 23.32
C ARG A 23 31.07 0.68 24.83
N MET A 24 30.28 -0.08 25.61
CA MET A 24 30.48 -0.18 27.07
C MET A 24 31.79 -0.90 27.43
N MET A 25 32.13 -1.99 26.74
CA MET A 25 33.40 -2.71 26.94
C MET A 25 34.60 -1.82 26.57
N GLU A 26 34.51 -1.08 25.47
CA GLU A 26 35.54 -0.11 25.07
C GLU A 26 35.72 0.98 26.13
N GLN A 27 34.63 1.52 26.66
CA GLN A 27 34.68 2.54 27.72
C GLN A 27 35.31 1.97 29.00
N GLN A 28 34.87 0.79 29.44
CA GLN A 28 35.42 0.13 30.63
C GLN A 28 36.90 -0.24 30.48
N ASN A 29 37.31 -0.67 29.28
CA ASN A 29 38.71 -0.95 28.97
C ASN A 29 39.56 0.33 28.99
N ARG A 30 39.06 1.45 28.44
CA ARG A 30 39.74 2.75 28.55
C ARG A 30 39.89 3.20 30.00
N ASP A 31 38.86 3.01 30.83
CA ASP A 31 38.92 3.40 32.24
C ASP A 31 39.93 2.53 33.03
N ARG A 32 40.05 1.23 32.72
CA ARG A 32 41.04 0.33 33.34
C ARG A 32 42.47 0.55 32.86
N ASN A 33 42.66 0.86 31.58
CA ASN A 33 43.98 0.94 30.96
C ASN A 33 44.49 2.38 30.84
N GLN A 34 43.83 3.37 31.44
CA GLN A 34 44.24 4.78 31.48
C GLN A 34 45.71 4.99 31.90
N ASP A 35 46.25 4.13 32.77
CA ASP A 35 47.66 4.16 33.21
C ASP A 35 48.64 3.40 32.28
N ARG A 36 48.16 2.53 31.38
CA ARG A 36 48.97 1.69 30.47
C ARG A 36 48.93 2.12 29.00
N ASP A 37 47.96 2.94 28.62
CA ASP A 37 47.65 3.28 27.21
C ASP A 37 48.53 4.40 26.61
N ARG A 38 49.58 4.86 27.31
CA ARG A 38 50.49 5.90 26.78
C ARG A 38 51.38 5.38 25.64
N ASP A 39 51.68 4.08 25.62
CA ASP A 39 52.61 3.45 24.66
C ASP A 39 51.95 2.44 23.70
N ASN A 40 50.67 2.11 23.88
CA ASN A 40 49.95 1.15 23.03
C ASN A 40 48.57 1.67 22.64
N PRO A 41 48.35 2.15 21.40
CA PRO A 41 47.03 2.57 20.96
C PRO A 41 46.06 1.39 20.93
N PRO A 42 44.76 1.61 21.24
CA PRO A 42 43.78 0.55 21.19
C PRO A 42 43.69 -0.05 19.78
N PRO A 43 43.47 -1.38 19.65
CA PRO A 43 43.35 -2.03 18.36
C PRO A 43 42.21 -1.40 17.55
N SER A 44 42.42 -1.26 16.24
CA SER A 44 41.40 -0.76 15.32
C SER A 44 40.13 -1.61 15.42
N ARG A 45 39.00 -0.93 15.65
CA ARG A 45 37.69 -1.56 15.74
C ARG A 45 37.40 -2.31 14.44
N SER A 46 37.03 -3.58 14.54
CA SER A 46 36.48 -4.30 13.39
C SER A 46 35.15 -3.66 13.04
N TYR A 47 35.06 -3.04 11.86
CA TYR A 47 33.82 -2.45 11.39
C TYR A 47 32.81 -3.56 11.13
N ILE A 48 31.72 -3.57 11.91
CA ILE A 48 30.58 -4.44 11.66
C ILE A 48 29.58 -3.59 10.88
N PRO A 49 29.25 -3.95 9.62
CA PRO A 49 28.31 -3.17 8.83
C PRO A 49 26.92 -3.22 9.45
N GLU A 50 26.21 -2.09 9.41
CA GLU A 50 24.81 -2.02 9.81
C GLU A 50 23.95 -2.90 8.89
N PRO A 51 23.03 -3.72 9.43
CA PRO A 51 22.13 -4.49 8.61
C PRO A 51 21.24 -3.55 7.80
N ARG A 52 21.08 -3.83 6.50
CA ARG A 52 20.19 -3.13 5.59
C ARG A 52 19.12 -4.08 5.06
N PHE A 53 17.92 -3.55 4.89
CA PHE A 53 16.85 -4.30 4.27
C PHE A 53 16.98 -4.21 2.75
N GLU A 54 17.25 -5.36 2.12
CA GLU A 54 17.54 -5.47 0.68
C GLU A 54 16.56 -6.44 -0.01
N ALA A 55 15.28 -6.37 0.33
CA ALA A 55 14.25 -7.17 -0.34
C ALA A 55 13.45 -6.31 -1.33
N SER A 56 13.22 -6.86 -2.53
CA SER A 56 12.38 -6.21 -3.54
C SER A 56 10.92 -6.19 -3.11
N GLY A 57 10.20 -5.16 -3.55
CA GLY A 57 8.74 -5.09 -3.47
C GLY A 57 8.06 -6.31 -4.12
N PRO A 58 6.81 -6.64 -3.74
CA PRO A 58 5.99 -7.62 -4.45
C PRO A 58 5.72 -7.20 -5.92
N ILE A 59 5.68 -5.90 -6.18
CA ILE A 59 5.56 -5.32 -7.52
C ILE A 59 6.91 -4.68 -7.88
N HIS A 60 7.38 -4.92 -9.10
CA HIS A 60 8.69 -4.47 -9.58
C HIS A 60 8.59 -3.31 -10.57
N SER A 61 7.60 -3.33 -11.45
CA SER A 61 7.32 -2.23 -12.37
C SER A 61 5.84 -2.03 -12.62
N LEU A 62 5.49 -0.79 -12.95
CA LEU A 62 4.18 -0.35 -13.39
C LEU A 62 4.30 0.08 -14.84
N TYR A 63 3.27 -0.16 -15.64
CA TYR A 63 3.25 0.31 -17.00
C TYR A 63 1.90 0.94 -17.37
N MET A 64 1.96 1.89 -18.28
CA MET A 64 0.79 2.55 -18.87
C MET A 64 0.87 2.31 -20.38
N GLU A 65 -0.20 1.75 -20.92
CA GLU A 65 -0.37 1.56 -22.35
C GLU A 65 -1.42 2.54 -22.85
N ILE A 66 -1.03 3.33 -23.86
CA ILE A 66 -1.90 4.26 -24.56
C ILE A 66 -2.08 3.72 -25.96
N THR A 67 -3.30 3.32 -26.30
CA THR A 67 -3.66 2.87 -27.65
C THR A 67 -4.46 3.95 -28.36
N MET A 68 -4.08 4.26 -29.60
CA MET A 68 -4.70 5.33 -30.40
C MET A 68 -5.01 4.83 -31.82
N GLU A 69 -6.16 5.22 -32.36
CA GLU A 69 -6.48 5.00 -33.78
C GLU A 69 -5.81 6.10 -34.63
N HIS A 70 -4.48 6.02 -34.78
CA HIS A 70 -3.70 6.99 -35.55
C HIS A 70 -2.80 6.30 -36.60
N PRO A 71 -2.64 6.84 -37.83
CA PRO A 71 -1.94 6.17 -38.93
C PRO A 71 -0.46 5.83 -38.69
N TYR A 72 0.19 6.52 -37.75
CA TYR A 72 1.63 6.38 -37.48
C TYR A 72 1.97 5.98 -36.05
N TRP A 73 1.02 6.06 -35.11
CA TRP A 73 1.23 5.77 -33.68
C TRP A 73 0.01 5.04 -33.12
N THR A 74 0.09 3.72 -33.06
CA THR A 74 -1.02 2.84 -32.62
C THR A 74 -1.00 2.58 -31.13
N ASP A 75 0.18 2.51 -30.55
CA ASP A 75 0.40 2.15 -29.17
C ASP A 75 1.66 2.85 -28.63
N CYS A 76 1.60 3.22 -27.36
CA CYS A 76 2.73 3.73 -26.61
C CYS A 76 2.71 3.07 -25.24
N ARG A 77 3.83 2.46 -24.86
CA ARG A 77 4.00 1.84 -23.54
C ARG A 77 5.06 2.60 -22.77
N MET A 78 4.69 3.07 -21.59
CA MET A 78 5.59 3.71 -20.63
C MET A 78 5.72 2.80 -19.41
N GLU A 79 6.93 2.68 -18.87
CA GLU A 79 7.23 1.84 -17.71
C GLU A 79 7.86 2.70 -16.61
N TRP A 80 7.47 2.43 -15.37
CA TRP A 80 8.00 3.06 -14.16
C TRP A 80 8.41 2.00 -13.15
N ASP A 81 9.51 2.27 -12.45
CA ASP A 81 9.94 1.44 -11.33
C ASP A 81 8.92 1.53 -10.19
N ALA A 82 8.51 0.38 -9.66
CA ALA A 82 7.61 0.33 -8.52
C ALA A 82 8.29 0.90 -7.26
N PRO A 83 7.51 1.35 -6.26
CA PRO A 83 8.10 1.78 -5.00
C PRO A 83 8.86 0.62 -4.34
N SER A 84 9.83 0.95 -3.49
CA SER A 84 10.66 -0.03 -2.80
C SER A 84 10.57 0.15 -1.30
N PHE A 85 10.87 -0.92 -0.55
CA PHE A 85 10.88 -0.82 0.91
C PHE A 85 12.01 0.09 1.39
N ASN A 86 11.74 0.84 2.46
CA ASN A 86 12.78 1.61 3.13
C ASN A 86 13.89 0.69 3.65
N SER A 87 15.14 0.97 3.27
CA SER A 87 16.30 0.13 3.63
C SER A 87 16.60 0.09 5.13
N SER A 88 16.12 1.10 5.87
CA SER A 88 16.38 1.28 7.29
C SER A 88 15.19 0.80 8.12
N TYR A 89 13.97 1.19 7.76
CA TYR A 89 12.74 0.87 8.49
C TYR A 89 11.68 0.33 7.53
N PRO A 90 11.81 -0.92 7.07
CA PRO A 90 10.87 -1.49 6.12
C PRO A 90 9.51 -1.73 6.80
N SER A 91 8.44 -1.27 6.14
CA SER A 91 7.06 -1.39 6.59
C SER A 91 6.18 -1.77 5.42
N THR A 92 5.26 -2.71 5.63
CA THR A 92 4.26 -3.07 4.61
C THR A 92 3.26 -1.96 4.40
N GLU A 93 2.89 -1.24 5.47
CA GLU A 93 1.91 -0.15 5.39
C GLU A 93 2.47 1.03 4.59
N ASP A 94 3.73 1.41 4.85
CA ASP A 94 4.38 2.50 4.14
C ASP A 94 4.53 2.16 2.66
N TYR A 95 4.98 0.93 2.35
CA TYR A 95 5.05 0.45 0.97
C TYR A 95 3.69 0.50 0.25
N LEU A 96 2.60 0.11 0.91
CA LEU A 96 1.26 0.16 0.32
C LEU A 96 0.77 1.60 0.11
N ASN A 97 1.15 2.52 0.99
CA ASN A 97 0.82 3.93 0.83
C ASN A 97 1.62 4.54 -0.33
N ASP A 98 2.92 4.30 -0.42
CA ASP A 98 3.76 4.75 -1.54
C ASP A 98 3.24 4.17 -2.87
N TYR A 99 2.83 2.90 -2.87
CA TYR A 99 2.21 2.27 -4.04
C TYR A 99 0.91 2.96 -4.44
N ARG A 100 0.01 3.24 -3.49
CA ARG A 100 -1.25 3.95 -3.75
C ARG A 100 -1.01 5.35 -4.32
N GLU A 101 -0.10 6.10 -3.69
CA GLU A 101 0.27 7.44 -4.13
C GLU A 101 0.80 7.41 -5.57
N MET A 102 1.72 6.50 -5.86
CA MET A 102 2.25 6.33 -7.22
C MET A 102 1.15 5.94 -8.22
N THR A 103 0.22 5.05 -7.86
CA THR A 103 -0.90 4.69 -8.75
C THR A 103 -1.86 5.86 -8.97
N ASP A 104 -2.10 6.69 -7.96
CA ASP A 104 -2.93 7.89 -8.07
C ASP A 104 -2.25 8.94 -8.98
N GLU A 105 -0.94 9.11 -8.88
CA GLU A 105 -0.17 9.97 -9.80
C GLU A 105 -0.23 9.49 -11.25
N LEU A 106 -0.04 8.18 -11.48
CA LEU A 106 -0.16 7.57 -12.81
C LEU A 106 -1.59 7.73 -13.36
N TYR A 107 -2.59 7.63 -12.49
CA TYR A 107 -3.98 7.82 -12.83
C TYR A 107 -4.27 9.26 -13.27
N GLU A 108 -3.82 10.26 -12.52
CA GLU A 108 -3.97 11.68 -12.88
C GLU A 108 -3.22 12.01 -14.18
N LEU A 109 -2.04 11.40 -14.41
CA LEU A 109 -1.33 11.50 -15.68
C LEU A 109 -2.16 10.93 -16.83
N ALA A 110 -2.68 9.71 -16.69
CA ALA A 110 -3.52 9.06 -17.71
C ALA A 110 -4.76 9.89 -18.01
N ARG A 111 -5.43 10.42 -16.99
CA ARG A 111 -6.60 11.28 -17.11
C ARG A 111 -6.28 12.62 -17.80
N GLY A 112 -5.13 13.21 -17.49
CA GLY A 112 -4.64 14.41 -18.16
C GLY A 112 -4.38 14.16 -19.65
N LEU A 113 -3.74 13.04 -19.99
CA LEU A 113 -3.51 12.62 -21.38
C LEU A 113 -4.83 12.34 -22.11
N MET A 114 -5.77 11.65 -21.47
CA MET A 114 -7.09 11.36 -22.02
C MET A 114 -7.85 12.66 -22.34
N THR A 115 -7.84 13.62 -21.42
CA THR A 115 -8.50 14.93 -21.59
C THR A 115 -7.86 15.73 -22.73
N LEU A 116 -6.53 15.69 -22.85
CA LEU A 116 -5.79 16.40 -23.89
C LEU A 116 -6.00 15.80 -25.28
N LEU A 117 -6.07 14.47 -25.37
CA LEU A 117 -6.22 13.75 -26.64
C LEU A 117 -7.67 13.66 -27.10
N SER A 118 -8.61 13.52 -26.17
CA SER A 118 -10.02 13.31 -26.46
C SER A 118 -10.91 13.80 -25.31
N PRO A 119 -11.36 15.06 -25.33
CA PRO A 119 -12.05 15.70 -24.19
C PRO A 119 -13.43 15.12 -23.86
N GLU A 120 -14.04 14.33 -24.77
CA GLU A 120 -15.35 13.70 -24.57
C GLU A 120 -15.29 12.19 -24.33
N SER A 121 -14.09 11.59 -24.30
CA SER A 121 -13.96 10.15 -24.09
C SER A 121 -14.37 9.78 -22.65
N PRO A 122 -15.25 8.78 -22.45
CA PRO A 122 -15.63 8.33 -21.12
C PRO A 122 -14.53 7.47 -20.51
N GLU A 123 -14.23 7.70 -19.23
CA GLU A 123 -13.31 6.87 -18.47
C GLU A 123 -13.96 5.52 -18.15
N GLN A 124 -13.26 4.43 -18.47
CA GLN A 124 -13.74 3.07 -18.22
C GLN A 124 -12.81 2.36 -17.24
N HIS A 125 -13.26 2.18 -16.01
CA HIS A 125 -12.60 1.29 -15.06
C HIS A 125 -12.94 -0.17 -15.39
N ILE A 126 -12.07 -0.85 -16.14
CA ILE A 126 -12.17 -2.30 -16.37
C ILE A 126 -11.81 -2.99 -15.05
N GLY A 127 -12.80 -3.50 -14.32
CA GLY A 127 -12.57 -4.20 -13.05
C GLY A 127 -13.62 -4.03 -11.95
N LYS A 128 -14.71 -3.27 -12.17
CA LYS A 128 -15.81 -3.17 -11.18
C LYS A 128 -16.71 -4.40 -11.21
N GLY A 129 -16.14 -5.52 -10.76
CA GLY A 129 -16.76 -6.83 -10.63
C GLY A 129 -16.18 -7.61 -9.44
N ALA A 130 -15.98 -6.94 -8.30
CA ALA A 130 -15.95 -7.51 -6.95
C ALA A 130 -15.77 -6.37 -5.94
N ASP A 131 -16.42 -6.52 -4.79
CA ASP A 131 -16.59 -5.55 -3.72
C ASP A 131 -15.34 -4.77 -3.26
N SER A 132 -15.57 -3.47 -2.97
CA SER A 132 -15.14 -2.70 -1.78
C SER A 132 -14.46 -1.34 -2.05
N THR A 133 -15.31 -0.32 -1.95
CA THR A 133 -15.22 0.81 -1.01
C THR A 133 -13.84 1.37 -0.59
N GLY A 134 -13.56 2.56 -1.12
CA GLY A 134 -12.70 3.62 -0.56
C GLY A 134 -12.56 4.70 -1.64
N SER A 135 -12.97 5.95 -1.53
CA SER A 135 -13.34 6.78 -0.39
C SER A 135 -14.17 7.98 -0.90
N LYS A 136 -14.96 8.58 0.01
CA LYS A 136 -15.58 9.93 -0.04
C LYS A 136 -16.86 10.09 -0.88
N ASN A 137 -18.02 9.86 -0.24
CA ASN A 137 -19.15 10.81 -0.20
C ASN A 137 -20.25 10.29 0.76
N ALA A 138 -20.19 10.73 2.02
CA ALA A 138 -21.01 10.26 3.14
C ALA A 138 -22.44 10.85 3.20
N GLY A 139 -23.10 11.06 2.06
CA GLY A 139 -24.48 11.57 2.00
C GLY A 139 -25.44 10.78 1.10
N ASP A 140 -24.93 10.02 0.13
CA ASP A 140 -25.73 9.29 -0.88
C ASP A 140 -25.81 7.77 -0.61
N LEU A 141 -25.06 7.27 0.38
CA LEU A 141 -24.98 5.84 0.69
C LEU A 141 -26.28 5.27 1.28
N SER A 142 -27.00 6.02 2.13
CA SER A 142 -28.20 5.50 2.80
C SER A 142 -29.38 5.27 1.83
N VAL A 143 -29.49 6.05 0.76
CA VAL A 143 -30.60 5.94 -0.20
C VAL A 143 -30.32 4.83 -1.22
N ARG A 144 -29.06 4.66 -1.61
CA ARG A 144 -28.64 3.59 -2.52
C ARG A 144 -28.66 2.20 -1.87
N ASP A 145 -28.30 2.09 -0.59
CA ASP A 145 -28.44 0.82 0.15
C ASP A 145 -29.91 0.42 0.30
N ALA A 146 -30.79 1.37 0.66
CA ALA A 146 -32.22 1.10 0.76
C ALA A 146 -32.83 0.64 -0.57
N ALA A 147 -32.45 1.28 -1.69
CA ALA A 147 -32.90 0.87 -3.02
C ALA A 147 -32.36 -0.51 -3.45
N GLY A 148 -31.13 -0.84 -3.07
CA GLY A 148 -30.52 -2.16 -3.29
C GLY A 148 -31.22 -3.26 -2.50
N GLU A 149 -31.51 -3.00 -1.23
CA GLU A 149 -32.23 -3.93 -0.36
C GLU A 149 -33.68 -4.13 -0.80
N ILE A 150 -34.39 -3.09 -1.24
CA ILE A 150 -35.76 -3.21 -1.79
C ILE A 150 -35.78 -4.10 -3.04
N ARG A 151 -34.76 -4.01 -3.91
CA ARG A 151 -34.65 -4.89 -5.09
C ARG A 151 -34.46 -6.35 -4.68
N LYS A 152 -33.59 -6.61 -3.71
CA LYS A 152 -33.34 -7.97 -3.18
C LYS A 152 -34.59 -8.56 -2.51
N PHE A 153 -35.35 -7.74 -1.77
CA PHE A 153 -36.61 -8.19 -1.18
C PHE A 153 -37.70 -8.43 -2.24
N LYS A 154 -37.68 -7.68 -3.35
CA LYS A 154 -38.59 -7.92 -4.48
C LYS A 154 -38.28 -9.22 -5.19
N GLU A 155 -37.01 -9.54 -5.42
CA GLU A 155 -36.60 -10.81 -6.03
C GLU A 155 -37.02 -12.02 -5.17
N LEU A 156 -36.96 -11.88 -3.84
CA LEU A 156 -37.38 -12.93 -2.91
C LEU A 156 -38.91 -13.09 -2.81
N PHE A 157 -39.66 -12.00 -2.99
CA PHE A 157 -41.12 -12.04 -3.14
C PHE A 157 -41.54 -12.67 -4.46
N ASP A 158 -40.91 -12.28 -5.57
CA ASP A 158 -41.18 -12.84 -6.91
C ASP A 158 -40.79 -14.33 -6.99
N ALA A 159 -39.82 -14.77 -6.18
CA ALA A 159 -39.45 -16.18 -6.00
C ALA A 159 -40.41 -16.97 -5.07
N GLY A 160 -41.41 -16.33 -4.48
CA GLY A 160 -42.40 -16.95 -3.59
C GLY A 160 -41.84 -17.43 -2.23
N ILE A 161 -40.64 -16.97 -1.87
CA ILE A 161 -39.95 -17.34 -0.62
C ILE A 161 -40.45 -16.50 0.56
N ILE A 162 -40.94 -15.29 0.28
CA ILE A 162 -41.42 -14.31 1.27
C ILE A 162 -42.86 -13.92 0.92
N THR A 163 -43.72 -13.77 1.94
CA THR A 163 -45.10 -13.34 1.77
C THR A 163 -45.22 -11.82 1.68
N GLU A 164 -46.33 -11.33 1.10
CA GLU A 164 -46.54 -9.89 0.82
C GLU A 164 -46.48 -9.02 2.09
N GLU A 165 -46.86 -9.58 3.23
CA GLU A 165 -46.83 -8.92 4.55
C GLU A 165 -45.39 -8.69 5.05
N GLU A 166 -44.46 -9.61 4.80
CA GLU A 166 -43.07 -9.46 5.23
C GLU A 166 -42.29 -8.50 4.32
N PHE A 167 -42.62 -8.47 3.03
CA PHE A 167 -42.04 -7.53 2.07
C PHE A 167 -42.42 -6.08 2.41
N THR A 168 -43.69 -5.85 2.73
CA THR A 168 -44.19 -4.51 3.06
C THR A 168 -43.66 -4.00 4.40
N ALA A 169 -43.58 -4.87 5.42
CA ALA A 169 -43.00 -4.52 6.72
C ALA A 169 -41.53 -4.09 6.62
N LYS A 170 -40.70 -4.85 5.86
CA LYS A 170 -39.29 -4.51 5.67
C LYS A 170 -39.09 -3.26 4.81
N LYS A 171 -39.91 -3.09 3.77
CA LYS A 171 -39.92 -1.86 2.96
C LYS A 171 -40.24 -0.63 3.82
N HIS A 172 -41.23 -0.72 4.70
CA HIS A 172 -41.62 0.37 5.60
C HIS A 172 -40.49 0.70 6.60
N GLN A 173 -39.85 -0.33 7.16
CA GLN A 173 -38.69 -0.18 8.05
C GLN A 173 -37.49 0.47 7.36
N LEU A 174 -37.22 0.13 6.09
CA LEU A 174 -36.14 0.69 5.28
C LEU A 174 -36.40 2.14 4.84
N LEU A 175 -37.66 2.51 4.66
CA LEU A 175 -38.07 3.87 4.32
C LEU A 175 -38.30 4.76 5.55
N GLY A 176 -38.26 4.20 6.77
CA GLY A 176 -38.36 4.93 8.03
C GLY A 176 -39.69 5.66 8.23
N ILE A 177 -40.78 5.11 7.69
CA ILE A 177 -42.15 5.59 7.90
C ILE A 177 -42.82 4.66 8.93
#